data_AF-A0A6L3F1U6-F1
#
_entry.id   AF-A0A6L3F1U6-F1
#
_cell.length_a   1.000
_cell.length_b   1.000
_cell.length_c   1.000
_cell.angle_alpha   90.00
_cell.angle_beta   90.00
_cell.angle_gamma   90.00
#
_symmetry.space_group_name_H-M   'P 1'
#
loop_
_entity.id
_entity.type
_entity.pdbx_description
1 polymer ?
#
loop_
_entity_poly.entity_id
_entity_poly.type
_entity_poly.pdbx_seq_one_letter_code
_entity_poly.pdbx_strand_id
1 'polypeptide(L)'
;MDWLSVDNRCMSATQEEETELGYQFRFWFVGVQPIIWRRVVLRSNHTLADFHYAIQITCNWSDYFLHQFKIHGQTVGTPRQFGLTYSRMADQVRLSDLELRIKERFIYEYNFIDRWQLEVRLEERCSLDENKVYPLCIGGKRAAPPEDCGGPERFNRLRKHFSPYYIYHRILELHDLYERREQLSEDELYDYEERQQEFSRFRYWSSVDKFDRRTVNKRLKQYAFNDDSWRDVEEVSW
;
A
#
# COMPACT_ATOMS: atom_id res chain seq x y z
N MET A 1 52.98 -22.88 -45.03
CA MET A 1 51.55 -23.05 -45.39
C MET A 1 50.86 -23.61 -44.18
N ASP A 2 49.76 -22.98 -43.83
CA ASP A 2 49.31 -22.75 -42.47
C ASP A 2 48.65 -23.93 -41.76
N TRP A 3 48.74 -23.87 -40.44
CA TRP A 3 47.99 -24.64 -39.48
C TRP A 3 46.58 -24.04 -39.27
N LEU A 4 45.64 -24.90 -38.86
CA LEU A 4 44.34 -24.63 -38.20
C LEU A 4 43.12 -24.27 -39.08
N SER A 5 42.13 -25.16 -39.07
CA SER A 5 40.79 -24.77 -38.59
C SER A 5 40.02 -26.03 -38.16
N VAL A 6 39.87 -26.20 -36.85
CA VAL A 6 38.90 -27.10 -36.24
C VAL A 6 37.60 -26.31 -36.19
N ASP A 7 36.59 -26.79 -36.92
CA ASP A 7 35.24 -26.22 -36.90
C ASP A 7 34.64 -26.32 -35.49
N ASN A 8 34.77 -25.24 -34.74
CA ASN A 8 34.21 -25.09 -33.40
C ASN A 8 32.84 -24.41 -33.53
N ARG A 9 31.83 -25.15 -34.00
CA ARG A 9 30.43 -24.76 -33.87
C ARG A 9 29.83 -25.45 -32.65
N CYS A 10 30.21 -24.96 -31.47
CA CYS A 10 29.46 -25.18 -30.25
C CYS A 10 28.13 -24.44 -30.41
N MET A 11 27.06 -25.19 -30.68
CA MET A 11 25.70 -24.67 -30.71
C MET A 11 25.39 -24.08 -29.34
N SER A 12 25.04 -22.79 -29.35
CA SER A 12 24.65 -22.00 -28.19
C SER A 12 23.70 -22.78 -27.28
N ALA A 13 24.07 -22.85 -25.99
CA ALA A 13 23.17 -23.25 -24.93
C ALA A 13 21.84 -22.48 -25.09
N THR A 14 20.76 -23.23 -25.26
CA THR A 14 19.40 -22.71 -25.17
C THR A 14 19.27 -22.02 -23.81
N GLN A 15 19.13 -20.69 -23.82
CA GLN A 15 18.56 -19.98 -22.69
C GLN A 15 17.18 -20.61 -22.47
N GLU A 16 17.01 -21.37 -21.38
CA GLU A 16 15.68 -21.69 -20.89
C GLU A 16 15.01 -20.34 -20.63
N GLU A 17 14.00 -19.99 -21.44
CA GLU A 17 13.12 -18.86 -21.15
C GLU A 17 12.47 -19.17 -19.79
N GLU A 18 13.04 -18.59 -18.74
CA GLU A 18 12.52 -18.70 -17.39
C GLU A 18 11.10 -18.13 -17.41
N THR A 19 10.11 -19.02 -17.43
CA THR A 19 8.70 -18.64 -17.59
C THR A 19 8.34 -17.64 -16.49
N GLU A 20 7.92 -16.45 -16.90
CA GLU A 20 7.55 -15.38 -15.96
C GLU A 20 6.38 -15.84 -15.08
N LEU A 21 6.59 -15.84 -13.76
CA LEU A 21 5.60 -16.32 -12.79
C LEU A 21 4.90 -15.16 -12.08
N GLY A 22 3.67 -15.40 -11.66
CA GLY A 22 2.94 -14.55 -10.74
C GLY A 22 3.26 -14.91 -9.30
N TYR A 23 3.58 -13.93 -8.47
CA TYR A 23 3.83 -14.09 -7.05
C TYR A 23 2.65 -13.49 -6.28
N GLN A 24 1.89 -14.36 -5.62
CA GLN A 24 0.75 -13.95 -4.81
C GLN A 24 1.22 -13.66 -3.38
N PHE A 25 1.17 -12.39 -3.00
CA PHE A 25 1.44 -11.95 -1.64
C PHE A 25 0.16 -11.65 -0.90
N ARG A 26 0.14 -11.96 0.39
CA ARG A 26 -0.81 -11.43 1.35
C ARG A 26 -0.06 -10.64 2.40
N PHE A 27 -0.55 -9.45 2.72
CA PHE A 27 -0.01 -8.65 3.81
C PHE A 27 -1.10 -8.08 4.70
N TRP A 28 -0.75 -7.79 5.95
CA TRP A 28 -1.66 -7.25 6.94
C TRP A 28 -0.95 -6.35 7.93
N PHE A 29 -1.71 -5.42 8.50
CA PHE A 29 -1.23 -4.48 9.49
C PHE A 29 -0.97 -5.17 10.83
N VAL A 30 0.22 -4.97 11.38
CA VAL A 30 0.60 -5.41 12.72
C VAL A 30 0.02 -4.42 13.75
N GLY A 31 -0.50 -4.93 14.86
CA GLY A 31 -1.02 -4.10 15.95
C GLY A 31 -2.39 -3.45 15.71
N VAL A 32 -3.04 -3.68 14.56
CA VAL A 32 -4.36 -3.10 14.24
C VAL A 32 -5.48 -4.13 14.36
N GLN A 33 -6.60 -3.72 14.97
CA GLN A 33 -7.76 -4.58 15.16
C GLN A 33 -9.09 -3.93 14.72
N PRO A 34 -9.99 -4.69 14.08
CA PRO A 34 -9.79 -6.05 13.59
C PRO A 34 -8.82 -6.08 12.39
N ILE A 35 -8.27 -7.27 12.07
CA ILE A 35 -7.23 -7.41 11.03
C ILE A 35 -7.62 -6.72 9.71
N ILE A 36 -6.74 -5.86 9.23
CA ILE A 36 -6.79 -5.22 7.91
C ILE A 36 -5.75 -5.89 7.03
N TRP A 37 -6.14 -6.35 5.84
CA TRP A 37 -5.25 -7.10 4.96
C TRP A 37 -5.53 -6.87 3.49
N ARG A 38 -4.54 -7.16 2.65
CA ARG A 38 -4.62 -7.16 1.18
C ARG A 38 -3.97 -8.43 0.63
N ARG A 39 -4.42 -8.83 -0.54
CA ARG A 39 -3.81 -9.89 -1.35
C ARG A 39 -3.61 -9.36 -2.77
N VAL A 40 -2.36 -9.42 -3.20
CA VAL A 40 -1.89 -8.86 -4.47
C VAL A 40 -1.10 -9.91 -5.23
N VAL A 41 -1.11 -9.83 -6.55
CA VAL A 41 -0.26 -10.62 -7.44
C VAL A 41 0.66 -9.66 -8.18
N LEU A 42 1.95 -9.93 -8.13
CA LEU A 42 3.00 -9.22 -8.88
C LEU A 42 3.72 -10.20 -9.80
N ARG A 43 4.36 -9.70 -10.84
CA ARG A 43 5.22 -10.51 -11.72
C ARG A 43 6.54 -10.81 -11.00
N SER A 44 7.18 -11.94 -11.30
CA SER A 44 8.45 -12.33 -10.68
C SER A 44 9.59 -11.32 -10.96
N ASN A 45 9.55 -10.66 -12.12
CA ASN A 45 10.50 -9.63 -12.53
C ASN A 45 10.23 -8.23 -11.94
N HIS A 46 9.08 -8.00 -11.30
CA HIS A 46 8.83 -6.75 -10.58
C HIS A 46 9.83 -6.60 -9.45
N THR A 47 10.10 -5.36 -9.09
CA THR A 47 11.05 -4.98 -8.05
C THR A 47 10.38 -4.84 -6.68
N LEU A 48 11.17 -4.72 -5.62
CA LEU A 48 10.64 -4.30 -4.32
C LEU A 48 10.07 -2.87 -4.35
N ALA A 49 10.55 -2.00 -5.25
CA ALA A 49 9.93 -0.69 -5.48
C ALA A 49 8.52 -0.81 -6.08
N ASP A 50 8.31 -1.70 -7.06
CA ASP A 50 6.97 -2.00 -7.58
C ASP A 50 6.05 -2.56 -6.50
N PHE A 51 6.58 -3.40 -5.62
CA PHE A 51 5.81 -3.91 -4.50
C PHE A 51 5.47 -2.81 -3.49
N HIS A 52 6.40 -1.91 -3.19
CA HIS A 52 6.13 -0.73 -2.37
C HIS A 52 4.95 0.09 -2.93
N TYR A 53 4.96 0.43 -4.21
CA TYR A 53 3.85 1.17 -4.82
C TYR A 53 2.53 0.38 -4.83
N ALA A 54 2.57 -0.94 -5.01
CA ALA A 54 1.39 -1.78 -4.87
C ALA A 54 0.81 -1.72 -3.44
N ILE A 55 1.66 -1.67 -2.40
CA ILE A 55 1.23 -1.47 -1.01
C ILE A 55 0.61 -0.08 -0.84
N GLN A 56 1.28 0.98 -1.30
CA GLN A 56 0.80 2.36 -1.20
C GLN A 56 -0.60 2.53 -1.84
N ILE A 57 -0.76 2.06 -3.08
CA ILE A 57 -2.03 2.15 -3.81
C ILE A 57 -3.14 1.36 -3.13
N THR A 58 -2.87 0.13 -2.68
CA THR A 58 -3.88 -0.72 -2.02
C THR A 58 -4.24 -0.25 -0.61
N CYS A 59 -3.39 0.57 0.01
CA CYS A 59 -3.63 1.22 1.30
C CYS A 59 -4.17 2.65 1.15
N ASN A 60 -4.24 3.20 -0.06
CA ASN A 60 -4.58 4.61 -0.28
C ASN A 60 -3.65 5.57 0.50
N TRP A 61 -2.34 5.30 0.42
CA TRP A 61 -1.28 6.13 0.98
C TRP A 61 -0.59 6.94 -0.12
N SER A 62 0.05 8.04 0.27
CA SER A 62 0.62 9.06 -0.62
C SER A 62 2.09 8.82 -0.97
N ASP A 63 2.74 7.87 -0.28
CA ASP A 63 4.19 7.69 -0.31
C ASP A 63 4.98 8.93 0.15
N TYR A 64 4.40 9.74 1.05
CA TYR A 64 5.08 10.90 1.62
C TYR A 64 6.27 10.50 2.53
N PHE A 65 6.09 9.48 3.35
CA PHE A 65 7.08 9.07 4.35
C PHE A 65 8.10 8.02 3.86
N LEU A 66 9.17 7.84 4.65
CA LEU A 66 10.16 6.80 4.41
C LEU A 66 9.60 5.40 4.65
N HIS A 67 10.19 4.43 3.95
CA HIS A 67 9.82 3.02 4.02
C HIS A 67 11.05 2.10 3.94
N GLN A 68 10.90 0.86 4.41
CA GLN A 68 11.90 -0.19 4.22
C GLN A 68 11.30 -1.59 4.29
N PHE A 69 12.01 -2.54 3.69
CA PHE A 69 11.76 -3.97 3.77
C PHE A 69 12.85 -4.62 4.64
N LYS A 70 12.44 -5.49 5.57
CA LYS A 70 13.33 -6.33 6.37
C LYS A 70 13.16 -7.79 5.94
N ILE A 71 14.09 -8.28 5.12
CA ILE A 71 14.03 -9.61 4.48
C ILE A 71 15.39 -10.29 4.67
N HIS A 72 15.40 -11.53 5.18
CA HIS A 72 16.63 -12.33 5.39
C HIS A 72 17.75 -11.60 6.17
N GLY A 73 17.37 -10.77 7.14
CA GLY A 73 18.33 -9.97 7.93
C GLY A 73 18.91 -8.75 7.21
N GLN A 74 18.48 -8.48 5.97
CA GLN A 74 18.83 -7.29 5.19
C GLN A 74 17.74 -6.22 5.27
N THR A 75 18.15 -4.96 5.14
CA THR A 75 17.25 -3.82 5.07
C THR A 75 17.33 -3.19 3.68
N VAL A 76 16.26 -3.34 2.91
CA VAL A 76 16.15 -2.85 1.53
C VAL A 76 15.17 -1.69 1.50
N GLY A 77 15.48 -0.61 0.80
CA GLY A 77 14.60 0.55 0.70
C GLY A 77 14.97 1.46 -0.46
N THR A 78 14.20 2.52 -0.67
CA THR A 78 14.50 3.53 -1.67
C THR A 78 15.21 4.71 -1.01
N PRO A 79 16.45 5.06 -1.43
CA PRO A 79 17.13 6.22 -0.88
C PRO A 79 16.35 7.49 -1.22
N ARG A 80 16.18 8.36 -0.23
CA ARG A 80 15.64 9.72 -0.40
C ARG A 80 16.71 10.74 -0.01
N GLN A 81 16.58 11.97 -0.50
CA GLN A 81 17.47 13.06 -0.09
C GLN A 81 17.44 13.21 1.44
N PHE A 82 18.62 13.17 2.08
CA PHE A 82 18.77 13.14 3.55
C PHE A 82 18.11 11.94 4.27
N GLY A 83 17.79 10.87 3.52
CA GLY A 83 17.22 9.65 4.06
C GLY A 83 18.25 8.66 4.61
N LEU A 84 17.78 7.47 4.96
CA LEU A 84 18.64 6.38 5.42
C LEU A 84 19.49 5.81 4.27
N THR A 85 20.65 5.25 4.65
CA THR A 85 21.42 4.37 3.77
C THR A 85 20.88 2.95 3.88
N TYR A 86 20.68 2.29 2.75
CA TYR A 86 20.15 0.92 2.67
C TYR A 86 21.22 -0.05 2.19
N SER A 87 21.10 -1.34 2.56
CA SER A 87 22.05 -2.36 2.10
C SER A 87 21.87 -2.68 0.61
N ARG A 88 20.65 -2.53 0.09
CA ARG A 88 20.30 -2.65 -1.33
C ARG A 88 19.21 -1.64 -1.67
N MET A 89 19.16 -1.20 -2.92
CA MET A 89 18.11 -0.30 -3.42
C MET A 89 16.90 -1.11 -3.88
N ALA A 90 15.69 -0.69 -3.50
CA ALA A 90 14.46 -1.45 -3.75
C ALA A 90 14.12 -1.62 -5.24
N ASP A 91 14.54 -0.69 -6.10
CA ASP A 91 14.39 -0.71 -7.56
C ASP A 91 15.38 -1.67 -8.26
N GLN A 92 16.38 -2.16 -7.54
CA GLN A 92 17.40 -3.10 -8.06
C GLN A 92 17.20 -4.54 -7.58
N VAL A 93 16.21 -4.80 -6.74
CA VAL A 93 15.92 -6.13 -6.18
C VAL A 93 14.61 -6.64 -6.78
N ARG A 94 14.68 -7.65 -7.66
CA ARG A 94 13.48 -8.30 -8.18
C ARG A 94 12.88 -9.24 -7.14
N LEU A 95 11.58 -9.50 -7.25
CA LEU A 95 10.88 -10.42 -6.35
C LEU A 95 11.36 -11.87 -6.51
N SER A 96 11.80 -12.27 -7.70
CA SER A 96 12.47 -13.54 -7.96
C SER A 96 13.77 -13.69 -7.17
N ASP A 97 14.56 -12.62 -7.07
CA ASP A 97 15.89 -12.62 -6.46
C ASP A 97 15.84 -12.79 -4.93
N LEU A 98 14.66 -12.62 -4.34
CA LEU A 98 14.44 -12.86 -2.92
C LEU A 98 14.37 -14.35 -2.58
N GLU A 99 14.19 -15.24 -3.57
CA GLU A 99 14.14 -16.70 -3.41
C GLU A 99 13.21 -17.19 -2.28
N LEU A 100 12.14 -16.44 -2.01
CA LEU A 100 11.24 -16.71 -0.88
C LEU A 100 10.59 -18.09 -0.99
N ARG A 101 10.53 -18.82 0.12
CA ARG A 101 9.75 -20.05 0.20
C ARG A 101 8.27 -19.72 0.28
N ILE A 102 7.43 -20.63 -0.22
CA ILE A 102 5.98 -20.51 -0.02
C ILE A 102 5.69 -20.49 1.49
N LYS A 103 4.83 -19.57 1.93
CA LYS A 103 4.50 -19.21 3.33
C LYS A 103 5.58 -18.45 4.08
N GLU A 104 6.73 -18.18 3.48
CA GLU A 104 7.76 -17.33 4.07
C GLU A 104 7.25 -15.90 4.25
N ARG A 105 7.74 -15.24 5.30
CA ARG A 105 7.30 -13.91 5.73
C ARG A 105 8.48 -12.95 5.82
N PHE A 106 8.18 -11.69 5.59
CA PHE A 106 9.07 -10.57 5.85
C PHE A 106 8.27 -9.35 6.29
N ILE A 107 8.96 -8.31 6.75
CA ILE A 107 8.32 -7.09 7.26
C ILE A 107 8.53 -5.94 6.26
N TYR A 108 7.46 -5.18 6.03
CA TYR A 108 7.48 -3.87 5.41
C TYR A 108 7.16 -2.82 6.47
N GLU A 109 7.98 -1.77 6.57
CA GLU A 109 7.79 -0.65 7.49
C GLU A 109 7.57 0.63 6.70
N TYR A 110 6.65 1.47 7.15
CA TYR A 110 6.30 2.74 6.53
C TYR A 110 6.02 3.80 7.59
N ASN A 111 6.35 5.06 7.30
CA ASN A 111 6.25 6.19 8.23
C ASN A 111 6.94 5.89 9.57
N PHE A 112 8.24 6.15 9.67
CA PHE A 112 9.02 5.82 10.88
C PHE A 112 8.62 6.62 12.13
N ILE A 113 7.77 7.63 11.99
CA ILE A 113 7.16 8.38 13.10
C ILE A 113 6.00 7.56 13.67
N ASP A 114 5.01 7.22 12.83
CA ASP A 114 3.82 6.43 13.21
C ASP A 114 4.08 4.92 13.33
N ARG A 115 5.20 4.46 12.77
CA ARG A 115 5.71 3.09 12.80
C ARG A 115 4.70 2.08 12.27
N TRP A 116 4.16 2.32 11.08
CA TRP A 116 3.35 1.30 10.41
C TRP A 116 4.23 0.10 10.06
N GLN A 117 3.77 -1.09 10.47
CA GLN A 117 4.41 -2.35 10.13
C GLN A 117 3.38 -3.27 9.48
N LEU A 118 3.74 -3.81 8.33
CA LEU A 118 2.98 -4.82 7.61
C LEU A 118 3.80 -6.10 7.59
N GLU A 119 3.19 -7.20 8.03
CA GLU A 119 3.76 -8.52 7.78
C GLU A 119 3.31 -8.98 6.40
N VAL A 120 4.27 -9.33 5.55
CA VAL A 120 4.06 -9.76 4.18
C VAL A 120 4.39 -11.24 4.07
N ARG A 121 3.55 -12.00 3.37
CA ARG A 121 3.72 -13.44 3.15
C ARG A 121 3.56 -13.78 1.68
N LEU A 122 4.50 -14.57 1.13
CA LEU A 122 4.32 -15.23 -0.16
C LEU A 122 3.36 -16.41 0.03
N GLU A 123 2.15 -16.35 -0.52
CA GLU A 123 1.16 -17.43 -0.40
C GLU A 123 1.31 -18.47 -1.51
N GLU A 124 1.62 -18.03 -2.74
CA GLU A 124 1.60 -18.90 -3.92
C GLU A 124 2.46 -18.32 -5.05
N ARG A 125 3.00 -19.22 -5.90
CA ARG A 125 3.53 -18.90 -7.24
C ARG A 125 2.54 -19.47 -8.27
N CYS A 126 2.06 -18.65 -9.19
CA CYS A 126 0.99 -19.01 -10.11
C CYS A 126 1.32 -18.60 -11.56
N SER A 127 0.58 -19.15 -12.52
CA SER A 127 0.62 -18.69 -13.91
C SER A 127 -0.03 -17.31 -14.04
N LEU A 128 0.55 -16.47 -14.89
CA LEU A 128 0.00 -15.16 -15.23
C LEU A 128 -1.09 -15.32 -16.31
N ASP A 129 -2.13 -14.49 -16.24
CA ASP A 129 -3.16 -14.38 -17.27
C ASP A 129 -2.80 -13.24 -18.21
N GLU A 130 -2.58 -13.53 -19.48
CA GLU A 130 -2.17 -12.57 -20.51
C GLU A 130 -3.18 -11.42 -20.69
N ASN A 131 -4.45 -11.64 -20.34
CA ASN A 131 -5.50 -10.63 -20.44
C ASN A 131 -5.55 -9.70 -19.21
N LYS A 132 -4.71 -9.94 -18.20
CA LYS A 132 -4.67 -9.15 -16.95
C LYS A 132 -3.41 -8.29 -16.88
N VAL A 133 -3.58 -7.13 -16.25
CA VAL A 133 -2.50 -6.20 -15.94
C VAL A 133 -2.08 -6.42 -14.49
N TYR A 134 -0.77 -6.43 -14.26
CA TYR A 134 -0.16 -6.62 -12.94
C TYR A 134 0.69 -5.38 -12.61
N PRO A 135 0.79 -4.94 -11.33
CA PRO A 135 0.25 -5.58 -10.13
C PRO A 135 -1.28 -5.63 -10.07
N LEU A 136 -1.82 -6.67 -9.43
CA LEU A 136 -3.27 -6.88 -9.35
C LEU A 136 -3.70 -7.19 -7.91
N CYS A 137 -4.68 -6.46 -7.38
CA CYS A 137 -5.31 -6.80 -6.10
C CYS A 137 -6.46 -7.80 -6.31
N ILE A 138 -6.32 -8.98 -5.72
CA ILE A 138 -7.29 -10.08 -5.83
C ILE A 138 -8.12 -10.26 -4.56
N GLY A 139 -7.75 -9.60 -3.45
CA GLY A 139 -8.54 -9.63 -2.23
C GLY A 139 -8.09 -8.61 -1.20
N GLY A 140 -8.96 -8.33 -0.24
CA GLY A 140 -8.66 -7.48 0.89
C GLY A 140 -9.88 -7.28 1.78
N LYS A 141 -9.67 -6.74 2.96
CA LYS A 141 -10.75 -6.41 3.89
C LYS A 141 -10.42 -5.13 4.65
N ARG A 142 -11.45 -4.30 4.86
CA ARG A 142 -11.41 -3.01 5.57
C ARG A 142 -10.58 -1.92 4.88
N ALA A 143 -10.92 -0.67 5.14
CA ALA A 143 -10.09 0.46 4.77
C ALA A 143 -8.75 0.35 5.49
N ALA A 144 -7.67 0.80 4.85
CA ALA A 144 -6.39 0.88 5.55
C ALA A 144 -6.41 2.05 6.54
N PRO A 145 -5.61 2.01 7.62
CA PRO A 145 -5.38 3.17 8.45
C PRO A 145 -4.82 4.31 7.61
N PRO A 146 -5.25 5.56 7.82
CA PRO A 146 -4.60 6.70 7.19
C PRO A 146 -3.16 6.80 7.67
N GLU A 147 -2.26 7.18 6.78
CA GLU A 147 -0.82 7.11 7.00
C GLU A 147 -0.30 7.98 8.16
N ASP A 148 -1.02 9.04 8.52
CA ASP A 148 -0.64 10.00 9.56
C ASP A 148 -1.65 10.03 10.73
N CYS A 149 -2.40 8.94 10.95
CA CYS A 149 -3.37 8.90 12.04
C CYS A 149 -2.74 8.65 13.42
N GLY A 150 -1.41 8.67 13.56
CA GLY A 150 -0.64 8.46 14.80
C GLY A 150 -0.39 7.00 15.14
N GLY A 151 -0.28 6.14 14.12
CA GLY A 151 0.11 4.73 14.26
C GLY A 151 -0.98 3.77 14.78
N PRO A 152 -0.62 2.48 14.98
CA PRO A 152 -1.57 1.39 15.23
C PRO A 152 -2.43 1.58 16.49
N GLU A 153 -1.84 2.03 17.60
CA GLU A 153 -2.56 2.20 18.86
C GLU A 153 -3.57 3.35 18.78
N ARG A 154 -3.17 4.49 18.21
CA ARG A 154 -4.07 5.64 18.04
C ARG A 154 -5.19 5.27 17.08
N PHE A 155 -4.91 4.59 15.98
CA PHE A 155 -5.93 4.08 15.08
C PHE A 155 -6.97 3.20 15.80
N ASN A 156 -6.54 2.25 16.63
CA ASN A 156 -7.45 1.41 17.40
C ASN A 156 -8.31 2.21 18.40
N ARG A 157 -7.76 3.27 19.01
CA ARG A 157 -8.52 4.19 19.87
C ARG A 157 -9.53 5.00 19.08
N LEU A 158 -9.12 5.58 17.95
CA LEU A 158 -9.99 6.34 17.06
C LEU A 158 -11.15 5.47 16.56
N ARG A 159 -10.89 4.22 16.19
CA ARG A 159 -11.94 3.28 15.78
C ARG A 159 -13.00 3.05 16.86
N LYS A 160 -12.60 3.00 18.14
CA LYS A 160 -13.55 2.88 19.27
C LYS A 160 -14.31 4.18 19.49
N HIS A 161 -13.63 5.31 19.35
CA HIS A 161 -14.19 6.65 19.51
C HIS A 161 -15.26 6.95 18.45
N PHE A 162 -14.91 6.79 17.17
CA PHE A 162 -15.79 6.98 16.02
C PHE A 162 -16.74 5.79 15.81
N SER A 163 -17.47 5.44 16.87
CA SER A 163 -18.56 4.48 16.80
C SER A 163 -19.70 5.01 15.90
N PRO A 164 -20.52 4.14 15.30
CA PRO A 164 -21.68 4.58 14.52
C PRO A 164 -22.61 5.52 15.30
N TYR A 165 -22.76 5.28 16.60
CA TYR A 165 -23.52 6.16 17.50
C TYR A 165 -22.88 7.55 17.62
N TYR A 166 -21.58 7.63 17.88
CA TYR A 166 -20.86 8.90 17.96
C TYR A 166 -20.98 9.70 16.66
N ILE A 167 -20.74 9.05 15.52
CA ILE A 167 -20.84 9.70 14.20
C ILE A 167 -22.25 10.22 13.96
N TYR A 168 -23.28 9.41 14.25
CA TYR A 168 -24.67 9.82 14.08
C TYR A 168 -25.03 11.02 14.95
N HIS A 169 -24.64 11.01 16.23
CA HIS A 169 -24.89 12.13 17.13
C HIS A 169 -24.17 13.41 16.70
N ARG A 170 -22.91 13.31 16.25
CA ARG A 170 -22.17 14.48 15.74
C ARG A 170 -22.79 15.04 14.46
N ILE A 171 -23.31 14.20 13.57
CA ILE A 171 -24.02 14.66 12.36
C ILE A 171 -25.28 15.44 12.74
N LEU A 172 -26.07 14.97 13.72
CA LEU A 172 -27.25 15.70 14.20
C LEU A 172 -26.88 17.05 14.82
N GLU A 173 -25.82 17.11 15.62
CA GLU A 173 -25.31 18.36 16.21
C GLU A 173 -24.88 19.36 15.13
N LEU A 174 -24.14 18.90 14.11
CA LEU A 174 -23.74 19.76 12.99
C LEU A 174 -24.93 20.25 12.15
N HIS A 175 -25.97 19.43 12.02
CA HIS A 175 -27.17 19.82 11.32
C HIS A 175 -27.93 20.93 12.06
N ASP A 176 -28.09 20.81 13.36
CA ASP A 176 -28.73 21.85 14.19
C ASP A 176 -27.93 23.17 14.18
N LEU A 177 -26.59 23.10 14.24
CA LEU A 177 -25.75 24.28 14.07
C LEU A 177 -25.90 24.92 12.68
N TYR A 178 -26.01 24.10 11.63
CA TYR A 178 -26.23 24.59 10.28
C TYR A 178 -27.58 25.32 10.13
N GLU A 179 -28.65 24.81 10.72
CA GLU A 179 -29.97 25.45 10.68
C GLU A 179 -29.98 26.81 11.38
N ARG A 180 -29.18 26.98 12.44
CA ARG A 180 -29.08 28.22 13.21
C ARG A 180 -27.88 29.09 12.83
N ARG A 181 -27.18 28.78 11.73
CA ARG A 181 -25.91 29.44 11.34
C ARG A 181 -25.95 30.96 11.25
N GLU A 182 -27.10 31.53 10.87
CA GLU A 182 -27.29 32.99 10.73
C GLU A 182 -27.44 33.71 12.07
N GLN A 183 -27.64 32.95 13.15
CA GLN A 183 -27.80 33.43 14.52
C GLN A 183 -26.56 33.15 15.38
N LEU A 184 -25.53 32.50 14.82
CA LEU A 184 -24.29 32.21 15.50
C LEU A 184 -23.47 33.49 15.69
N SER A 185 -22.78 33.58 16.82
CA SER A 185 -21.70 34.54 17.00
C SER A 185 -20.53 34.24 16.08
N GLU A 186 -19.63 35.22 15.90
CA GLU A 186 -18.44 35.06 15.06
C GLU A 186 -17.53 33.91 15.53
N ASP A 187 -17.38 33.76 16.86
CA ASP A 187 -16.63 32.65 17.47
C ASP A 187 -17.27 31.28 17.18
N GLU A 188 -18.60 31.18 17.27
CA GLU A 188 -19.32 29.93 16.99
C GLU A 188 -19.32 29.56 15.50
N LEU A 189 -19.32 30.55 14.61
CA LEU A 189 -19.22 30.32 13.17
C LEU A 189 -17.83 29.79 12.79
N TYR A 190 -16.78 30.33 13.38
CA TYR A 190 -15.41 29.83 13.20
C TYR A 190 -15.27 28.36 13.65
N ASP A 191 -15.78 28.06 14.84
CA ASP A 191 -15.81 26.71 15.40
C ASP A 191 -16.68 25.75 14.56
N TYR A 192 -17.79 26.23 13.97
CA TYR A 192 -18.56 25.46 12.99
C TYR A 192 -17.77 25.12 11.73
N GLU A 193 -17.01 26.07 11.17
CA GLU A 193 -16.17 25.85 9.98
C GLU A 193 -15.04 24.84 10.25
N GLU A 194 -14.40 24.93 11.43
CA GLU A 194 -13.42 23.94 11.86
C GLU A 194 -14.06 22.54 11.97
N ARG A 195 -15.28 22.46 12.49
CA ARG A 195 -16.02 21.19 12.57
C ARG A 195 -16.48 20.64 11.21
N GLN A 196 -16.59 21.44 10.15
CA GLN A 196 -16.85 20.88 8.82
C GLN A 196 -15.72 19.96 8.36
N GLN A 197 -14.51 20.15 8.87
CA GLN A 197 -13.39 19.26 8.61
C GLN A 197 -13.57 17.88 9.26
N GLU A 198 -14.53 17.71 10.19
CA GLU A 198 -14.88 16.39 10.74
C GLU A 198 -15.55 15.47 9.71
N PHE A 199 -16.17 16.02 8.66
CA PHE A 199 -16.91 15.22 7.68
C PHE A 199 -16.04 14.22 6.92
N SER A 200 -14.79 14.56 6.62
CA SER A 200 -13.82 13.65 6.00
C SER A 200 -13.58 12.43 6.90
N ARG A 201 -13.39 12.67 8.20
CA ARG A 201 -13.22 11.63 9.24
C ARG A 201 -14.49 10.80 9.39
N PHE A 202 -15.67 11.40 9.40
CA PHE A 202 -16.94 10.65 9.46
C PHE A 202 -17.15 9.76 8.25
N ARG A 203 -16.85 10.25 7.04
CA ARG A 203 -16.91 9.47 5.80
C ARG A 203 -15.95 8.28 5.85
N TYR A 204 -14.71 8.51 6.28
CA TYR A 204 -13.73 7.45 6.49
C TYR A 204 -14.24 6.39 7.48
N TRP A 205 -14.62 6.80 8.70
CA TRP A 205 -15.03 5.86 9.74
C TRP A 205 -16.34 5.12 9.41
N SER A 206 -17.27 5.77 8.72
CA SER A 206 -18.50 5.12 8.24
C SER A 206 -18.24 4.04 7.19
N SER A 207 -17.08 4.08 6.53
CA SER A 207 -16.67 3.11 5.51
C SER A 207 -15.48 2.25 5.94
N VAL A 208 -15.04 2.32 7.21
CA VAL A 208 -13.82 1.67 7.69
C VAL A 208 -13.80 0.16 7.49
N ASP A 209 -14.96 -0.50 7.47
CA ASP A 209 -15.05 -1.95 7.23
C ASP A 209 -15.19 -2.36 5.76
N LYS A 210 -15.30 -1.39 4.85
CA LYS A 210 -15.40 -1.60 3.40
C LYS A 210 -14.01 -1.61 2.76
N PHE A 211 -13.86 -2.35 1.66
CA PHE A 211 -12.66 -2.34 0.84
C PHE A 211 -13.06 -2.27 -0.64
N ASP A 212 -12.73 -1.16 -1.31
CA ASP A 212 -13.05 -0.97 -2.71
C ASP A 212 -11.92 -1.49 -3.62
N ARG A 213 -11.99 -2.79 -3.92
CA ARG A 213 -11.05 -3.46 -4.81
C ARG A 213 -11.10 -2.94 -6.25
N ARG A 214 -12.24 -2.39 -6.70
CA ARG A 214 -12.39 -1.90 -8.08
C ARG A 214 -11.55 -0.63 -8.28
N THR A 215 -11.70 0.33 -7.37
CA THR A 215 -10.93 1.58 -7.39
C THR A 215 -9.44 1.30 -7.22
N VAL A 216 -9.05 0.40 -6.32
CA VAL A 216 -7.66 -0.04 -6.17
C VAL A 216 -7.10 -0.63 -7.47
N ASN A 217 -7.80 -1.56 -8.12
CA ASN A 217 -7.31 -2.16 -9.37
C ASN A 217 -7.28 -1.18 -10.54
N LYS A 218 -8.15 -0.17 -10.56
CA LYS A 218 -8.05 0.94 -11.52
C LYS A 218 -6.73 1.68 -11.35
N ARG A 219 -6.35 2.02 -10.11
CA ARG A 219 -5.09 2.72 -9.79
C ARG A 219 -3.85 1.86 -10.03
N LEU A 220 -3.89 0.57 -9.70
CA LEU A 220 -2.80 -0.35 -10.04
C LEU A 220 -2.62 -0.47 -11.57
N LYS A 221 -3.71 -0.44 -12.33
CA LYS A 221 -3.65 -0.42 -13.79
C LYS A 221 -3.01 0.87 -14.31
N GLN A 222 -3.37 2.03 -13.75
CA GLN A 222 -2.74 3.32 -14.07
C GLN A 222 -1.23 3.29 -13.78
N TYR A 223 -0.82 2.78 -12.62
CA TYR A 223 0.59 2.56 -12.27
C TYR A 223 1.30 1.70 -13.33
N ALA A 224 0.73 0.56 -13.68
CA ALA A 224 1.34 -0.35 -14.65
C ALA A 224 1.48 0.23 -16.07
N PHE A 225 0.67 1.24 -16.43
CA PHE A 225 0.78 1.96 -17.70
C PHE A 225 1.58 3.27 -17.60
N ASN A 226 2.26 3.53 -16.47
CA ASN A 226 2.97 4.78 -16.21
C ASN A 226 2.09 6.03 -16.32
N ASP A 227 0.81 5.91 -15.97
CA ASP A 227 -0.14 7.01 -15.88
C ASP A 227 -0.13 7.59 -14.46
N ASP A 228 0.51 8.75 -14.28
CA ASP A 228 0.74 9.39 -12.98
C ASP A 228 -0.54 9.72 -12.18
N SER A 229 -1.73 9.65 -12.78
CA SER A 229 -3.01 9.82 -12.06
C SER A 229 -3.25 8.78 -10.95
N TRP A 230 -2.46 7.69 -10.91
CA TRP A 230 -2.48 6.79 -9.75
C TRP A 230 -2.07 7.47 -8.44
N ARG A 231 -1.32 8.60 -8.50
CA ARG A 231 -0.87 9.39 -7.35
C ARG A 231 -1.95 10.26 -6.72
N ASP A 232 -3.10 10.43 -7.38
CA ASP A 232 -4.21 11.21 -6.82
C ASP A 232 -4.83 10.44 -5.64
N VAL A 233 -4.48 10.86 -4.42
CA VAL A 233 -4.94 10.28 -3.16
C VAL A 233 -5.92 11.25 -2.50
N GLU A 234 -7.11 10.77 -2.15
CA GLU A 234 -7.99 11.51 -1.22
C GLU A 234 -7.37 11.42 0.18
N GLU A 235 -6.73 12.50 0.63
CA GLU A 235 -6.23 12.63 1.99
C GLU A 235 -7.39 12.82 2.98
N VAL A 236 -7.30 12.13 4.12
CA VAL A 236 -8.18 12.38 5.27
C VAL A 236 -7.37 13.23 6.24
N SER A 237 -7.80 14.48 6.47
CA SER A 237 -7.17 15.32 7.51
C SER A 237 -7.49 14.79 8.91
N TRP A 238 -6.50 14.81 9.81
CA TRP A 238 -6.58 14.25 11.16
C TRP A 238 -6.39 15.28 12.26
#